data_AF-A0A1Q9PCP0-F1
#
_entry.id   AF-A0A1Q9PCP0-F1
#
_cell.length_a   1.000
_cell.length_b   1.000
_cell.length_c   1.000
_cell.angle_alpha   90.00
_cell.angle_beta   90.00
_cell.angle_gamma   90.00
#
_symmetry.space_group_name_H-M   'P 1'
#
loop_
_entity.id
_entity.type
_entity.pdbx_description
1 polymer ?
#
loop_
_entity_poly.entity_id
_entity_poly.type
_entity_poly.pdbx_seq_one_letter_code
_entity_poly.pdbx_strand_id
1 'polypeptide(L)'
;MSLGLYIGLGVGLGSLFIIIIVIFVLRGKKKETNPLISRSKDVIVIINQRILSMNSRIQTFDSEITKLVAAKEKEDMSLLDQTIELSDIPQEIESKKKEIKDYIADIRDLEDYKKEIEEIMSKKDENKWDEVESLLEQTKEKMRYRFT
;
A
#
# COMPACT_ATOMS: atom_id res chain seq x y z
N MET A 1 -6.31 -3.34 -68.73
CA MET A 1 -5.27 -3.95 -67.87
C MET A 1 -4.20 -2.89 -67.66
N SER A 2 -3.77 -2.45 -66.48
CA SER A 2 -4.08 -2.83 -65.10
C SER A 2 -3.90 -1.54 -64.26
N LEU A 3 -4.98 -1.10 -63.60
CA LEU A 3 -4.97 -0.02 -62.60
C LEU A 3 -4.32 -0.47 -61.27
N GLY A 4 -3.80 -1.70 -61.21
CA GLY A 4 -3.38 -2.38 -60.00
C GLY A 4 -1.90 -2.21 -59.62
N LEU A 5 -1.16 -1.30 -60.26
CA LEU A 5 0.28 -1.14 -59.99
C LEU A 5 0.69 0.17 -59.29
N TYR A 6 -0.26 1.07 -59.00
CA TYR A 6 0.05 2.38 -58.40
C TYR A 6 -0.40 2.56 -56.94
N ILE A 7 -0.96 1.52 -56.32
CA ILE A 7 -1.40 1.58 -54.90
C ILE A 7 -0.35 0.91 -53.97
N GLY A 8 0.66 0.24 -54.51
CA GLY A 8 1.63 -0.55 -53.72
C GLY A 8 2.77 0.22 -53.04
N LEU A 9 3.01 1.50 -53.37
CA LEU A 9 4.20 2.22 -52.88
C LEU A 9 3.91 3.52 -52.10
N GLY A 10 2.68 4.03 -52.11
CA GLY A 10 2.32 5.28 -51.42
C GLY A 10 1.85 5.12 -49.97
N VAL A 11 1.38 3.93 -49.58
CA VAL A 11 0.71 3.71 -48.28
C VAL A 11 1.65 3.08 -47.24
N GLY A 12 2.75 2.45 -47.68
CA GLY A 12 3.72 1.79 -46.81
C GLY A 12 4.67 2.75 -46.07
N LEU A 13 5.05 3.87 -46.71
CA LEU A 13 5.96 4.83 -46.10
C LEU A 13 5.25 5.80 -45.14
N GLY A 14 4.01 6.21 -45.45
CA GLY A 14 3.22 7.07 -44.56
C GLY A 14 2.83 6.37 -43.26
N SER A 15 2.48 5.08 -43.32
CA SER A 15 2.15 4.28 -42.13
C SER A 15 3.37 4.02 -41.24
N LEU A 16 4.55 3.73 -41.82
CA LEU A 16 5.80 3.63 -41.06
C LEU A 16 6.20 4.96 -40.41
N PHE A 17 6.01 6.10 -41.10
CA PHE A 17 6.30 7.42 -40.55
C PHE A 17 5.35 7.77 -39.39
N ILE A 18 4.07 7.43 -39.50
CA ILE A 18 3.09 7.58 -38.41
C ILE A 18 3.45 6.66 -37.24
N ILE A 19 3.86 5.40 -37.48
CA ILE A 19 4.29 4.50 -36.42
C ILE A 19 5.55 5.03 -35.73
N ILE A 20 6.52 5.57 -36.47
CA ILE A 20 7.73 6.17 -35.89
C ILE A 20 7.37 7.44 -35.09
N ILE A 21 6.51 8.32 -35.60
CA ILE A 21 6.05 9.51 -34.86
C ILE A 21 5.23 9.11 -33.63
N VAL A 22 4.35 8.10 -33.72
CA VAL A 22 3.58 7.59 -32.57
C VAL A 22 4.52 6.95 -31.55
N ILE A 23 5.52 6.17 -31.97
CA ILE A 23 6.56 5.63 -31.08
C ILE A 23 7.43 6.75 -30.49
N PHE A 24 7.76 7.80 -31.24
CA PHE A 24 8.58 8.93 -30.77
C PHE A 24 7.78 9.91 -29.91
N VAL A 25 6.46 10.04 -30.09
CA VAL A 25 5.55 10.81 -29.24
C VAL A 25 5.20 10.01 -27.97
N LEU A 26 5.08 8.69 -28.07
CA LEU A 26 4.94 7.79 -26.90
C LEU A 26 6.26 7.67 -26.12
N ARG A 27 7.42 7.73 -26.77
CA ARG A 27 8.75 7.78 -26.13
C ARG A 27 9.18 9.21 -25.75
N GLY A 28 8.54 10.22 -26.33
CA GLY A 28 8.89 11.64 -26.25
C GLY A 28 8.36 12.38 -25.02
N LYS A 29 7.81 11.68 -24.05
CA LYS A 29 7.64 12.19 -22.69
C LYS A 29 8.06 11.14 -21.68
N LYS A 30 9.33 10.75 -21.69
CA LYS A 30 10.01 10.65 -20.39
C LYS A 30 10.02 12.07 -19.84
N LYS A 31 8.90 12.47 -19.22
CA LYS A 31 8.95 13.50 -18.19
C LYS A 31 10.07 13.04 -17.27
N GLU A 32 11.06 13.87 -17.05
CA GLU A 32 11.92 13.75 -15.88
C GLU A 32 10.96 13.72 -14.68
N THR A 33 10.53 12.52 -14.30
CA THR A 33 9.73 12.31 -13.12
C THR A 33 10.69 12.63 -12.01
N ASN A 34 10.48 13.77 -11.34
CA ASN A 34 11.14 14.11 -10.11
C ASN A 34 11.30 12.82 -9.27
N PRO A 35 12.53 12.44 -8.86
CA PRO A 35 12.78 11.18 -8.16
C PRO A 35 11.88 11.00 -6.93
N LEU A 36 11.40 12.10 -6.33
CA LEU A 36 10.40 12.07 -5.26
C LEU A 36 9.08 11.42 -5.69
N ILE A 37 8.63 11.59 -6.93
CA ILE A 37 7.39 10.94 -7.42
C ILE A 37 7.53 9.41 -7.39
N SER A 38 8.68 8.89 -7.79
CA SER A 38 8.93 7.44 -7.73
C SER A 38 8.98 6.97 -6.28
N ARG A 39 9.76 7.67 -5.45
CA ARG A 39 9.88 7.36 -4.00
C ARG A 39 8.53 7.39 -3.30
N SER A 40 7.68 8.38 -3.59
CA SER A 40 6.35 8.49 -3.01
C SER A 40 5.44 7.34 -3.42
N LYS A 41 5.48 6.91 -4.68
CA LYS A 41 4.73 5.71 -5.12
C LYS A 41 5.21 4.46 -4.39
N ASP A 42 6.52 4.28 -4.26
CA ASP A 42 7.09 3.14 -3.55
C ASP A 42 6.67 3.16 -2.08
N VAL A 43 6.72 4.31 -1.42
CA VAL A 43 6.27 4.48 -0.03
C VAL A 43 4.77 4.18 0.12
N ILE A 44 3.91 4.65 -0.80
CA ILE A 44 2.48 4.33 -0.77
C ILE A 44 2.25 2.82 -0.89
N VAL A 45 2.98 2.13 -1.76
CA VAL A 45 2.90 0.68 -1.88
C VAL A 45 3.30 0.01 -0.56
N ILE A 46 4.39 0.45 0.07
CA ILE A 46 4.86 -0.07 1.35
C ILE A 46 3.81 0.18 2.45
N ILE A 47 3.24 1.38 2.52
CA ILE A 47 2.15 1.72 3.46
C ILE A 47 0.98 0.76 3.28
N ASN A 48 0.50 0.56 2.05
CA ASN A 48 -0.62 -0.33 1.77
C ASN A 48 -0.32 -1.78 2.20
N GLN A 49 0.87 -2.29 1.89
CA GLN A 49 1.31 -3.62 2.34
C GLN A 49 1.34 -3.71 3.86
N ARG A 50 1.78 -2.65 4.54
CA ARG A 50 1.82 -2.58 6.00
C ARG A 50 0.42 -2.62 6.60
N ILE A 51 -0.50 -1.80 6.10
CA ILE A 51 -1.90 -1.78 6.53
C ILE A 51 -2.53 -3.16 6.37
N LEU A 52 -2.31 -3.82 5.22
CA LEU A 52 -2.80 -5.19 4.99
C LEU A 52 -2.23 -6.19 6.01
N SER A 53 -0.94 -6.10 6.31
CA SER A 53 -0.29 -6.96 7.32
C SER A 53 -0.86 -6.71 8.73
N MET A 54 -1.09 -5.45 9.11
CA MET A 54 -1.70 -5.12 10.40
C MET A 54 -3.15 -5.60 10.49
N ASN A 55 -3.94 -5.45 9.44
CA ASN A 55 -5.31 -5.97 9.38
C ASN A 55 -5.35 -7.49 9.54
N SER A 56 -4.42 -8.22 8.91
CA SER A 56 -4.30 -9.67 9.09
C SER A 56 -3.94 -10.06 10.53
N ARG A 57 -3.08 -9.28 11.21
CA ARG A 57 -2.78 -9.47 12.63
C ARG A 57 -4.00 -9.21 13.52
N ILE A 58 -4.74 -8.13 13.26
CA ILE A 58 -5.99 -7.84 13.97
C ILE A 58 -6.98 -9.01 13.84
N GLN A 59 -7.17 -9.56 12.64
CA GLN A 59 -8.04 -10.72 12.41
C GLN A 59 -7.58 -11.95 13.20
N THR A 60 -6.27 -12.15 13.32
CA THR A 60 -5.70 -13.25 14.12
C THR A 60 -6.03 -13.05 15.60
N PHE A 61 -5.81 -11.86 16.14
CA PHE A 61 -6.16 -11.56 17.53
C PHE A 61 -7.66 -11.64 17.81
N ASP A 62 -8.50 -11.20 16.89
CA ASP A 62 -9.95 -11.32 17.02
C ASP A 62 -10.41 -12.79 17.06
N SER A 63 -9.80 -13.64 16.23
CA SER A 63 -10.02 -15.08 16.27
C SER A 63 -9.55 -15.71 17.59
N GLU A 64 -8.39 -15.31 18.10
CA GLU A 64 -7.86 -15.76 19.40
C GLU A 64 -8.76 -15.33 20.56
N ILE A 65 -9.24 -14.08 20.56
CA ILE A 65 -10.22 -13.59 21.55
C ILE A 65 -11.49 -14.43 21.49
N THR A 66 -11.99 -14.75 20.30
CA THR A 66 -13.19 -15.59 20.12
C THR A 66 -12.97 -16.99 20.72
N LYS A 67 -11.80 -17.61 20.50
CA LYS A 67 -11.45 -18.89 21.11
C LYS A 67 -11.37 -18.80 22.64
N LEU A 68 -10.73 -17.76 23.16
CA LEU A 68 -10.60 -17.50 24.59
C LEU A 68 -11.97 -17.33 25.27
N VAL A 69 -12.88 -16.56 24.65
CA VAL A 69 -14.26 -16.41 25.13
C VAL A 69 -14.98 -17.76 25.11
N ALA A 70 -14.90 -18.51 24.01
CA ALA A 70 -15.56 -19.81 23.89
C ALA A 70 -15.04 -20.84 24.91
N ALA A 71 -13.72 -20.88 25.16
CA ALA A 71 -13.10 -21.73 26.18
C ALA A 71 -13.60 -21.39 27.57
N LYS A 72 -13.72 -20.08 27.89
CA LYS A 72 -14.23 -19.62 29.17
C LYS A 72 -15.71 -19.95 29.37
N GLU A 73 -16.54 -19.72 28.36
CA GLU A 73 -17.99 -19.97 28.43
C GLU A 73 -18.32 -21.45 28.56
N LYS A 74 -17.52 -22.32 27.94
CA LYS A 74 -17.70 -23.78 27.96
C LYS A 74 -16.90 -24.49 29.05
N GLU A 75 -16.07 -23.75 29.78
CA GLU A 75 -15.05 -24.30 30.70
C GLU A 75 -14.16 -25.37 30.03
N ASP A 76 -13.93 -25.23 28.71
CA ASP A 76 -13.25 -26.21 27.88
C ASP A 76 -11.86 -25.71 27.45
N MET A 77 -10.85 -26.19 28.16
CA MET A 77 -9.45 -25.86 27.92
C MET A 77 -8.86 -26.51 26.68
N SER A 78 -9.52 -27.50 26.08
CA SER A 78 -9.05 -28.12 24.84
C SER A 78 -9.09 -27.16 23.64
N LEU A 79 -9.83 -26.04 23.77
CA LEU A 79 -9.92 -24.99 22.77
C LEU A 79 -8.74 -24.02 22.79
N LEU A 80 -7.87 -24.12 23.80
CA LEU A 80 -6.72 -23.23 24.02
C LEU A 80 -5.39 -23.95 23.76
N ASP A 81 -4.38 -23.15 23.41
CA ASP A 81 -3.00 -23.62 23.49
C ASP A 81 -2.65 -23.87 24.95
N GLN A 82 -1.86 -24.92 25.21
CA GLN A 82 -1.61 -25.55 26.53
C GLN A 82 -0.98 -24.63 27.60
N THR A 83 -0.75 -23.37 27.29
CA THR A 83 -0.06 -22.37 28.13
C THR A 83 -0.99 -21.36 28.81
N ILE A 84 -2.27 -21.31 28.48
CA ILE A 84 -3.22 -20.34 29.06
C ILE A 84 -4.10 -21.06 30.07
N GLU A 85 -4.23 -20.54 31.30
CA GLU A 85 -5.19 -21.03 32.30
C GLU A 85 -6.54 -20.28 32.21
N LEU A 86 -7.67 -20.91 32.63
CA LEU A 86 -9.01 -20.28 32.59
C LEU A 86 -9.06 -18.94 33.34
N SER A 87 -8.31 -18.84 34.46
CA SER A 87 -8.22 -17.64 35.29
C SER A 87 -7.56 -16.47 34.57
N ASP A 88 -6.68 -16.75 33.62
CA ASP A 88 -5.86 -15.75 32.93
C ASP A 88 -6.51 -15.25 31.64
N ILE A 89 -7.52 -15.96 31.14
CA ILE A 89 -8.29 -15.60 29.94
C ILE A 89 -8.74 -14.12 29.93
N PRO A 90 -9.31 -13.54 31.02
CA PRO A 90 -9.71 -12.14 31.02
C PRO A 90 -8.55 -11.18 30.75
N GLN A 91 -7.38 -11.46 31.32
CA GLN A 91 -6.18 -10.65 31.15
C GLN A 91 -5.64 -10.79 29.72
N GLU A 92 -5.63 -12.01 29.17
CA GLU A 92 -5.22 -12.26 27.78
C GLU A 92 -6.13 -11.56 26.77
N ILE A 93 -7.44 -11.59 26.99
CA ILE A 93 -8.40 -10.87 26.14
C ILE A 93 -8.14 -9.36 26.19
N GLU A 94 -7.91 -8.79 27.37
CA GLU A 94 -7.65 -7.35 27.49
C GLU A 94 -6.32 -6.95 26.84
N SER A 95 -5.28 -7.78 27.00
CA SER A 95 -3.99 -7.61 26.33
C SER A 95 -4.15 -7.56 24.81
N LYS A 96 -4.82 -8.57 24.23
CA LYS A 96 -5.07 -8.63 22.77
C LYS A 96 -5.95 -7.48 22.28
N LYS A 97 -6.96 -7.07 23.05
CA LYS A 97 -7.78 -5.88 22.72
C LYS A 97 -6.95 -4.61 22.70
N LYS A 98 -6.00 -4.45 23.62
CA LYS A 98 -5.08 -3.32 23.62
C LYS A 98 -4.21 -3.33 22.37
N GLU A 99 -3.63 -4.48 22.02
CA GLU A 99 -2.85 -4.61 20.79
C GLU A 99 -3.67 -4.25 19.54
N ILE A 100 -4.92 -4.74 19.42
CA ILE A 100 -5.82 -4.38 18.33
C ILE A 100 -6.04 -2.86 18.26
N LYS A 101 -6.32 -2.20 19.39
CA LYS A 101 -6.49 -0.73 19.43
C LYS A 101 -5.24 -0.02 18.96
N ASP A 102 -4.08 -0.48 19.41
CA ASP A 102 -2.80 0.11 19.02
C ASP A 102 -2.58 -0.06 17.50
N TYR A 103 -2.88 -1.23 16.91
CA TYR A 103 -2.78 -1.44 15.45
C TYR A 103 -3.76 -0.57 14.67
N ILE A 104 -4.99 -0.38 15.15
CA ILE A 104 -5.98 0.50 14.51
C ILE A 104 -5.48 1.95 14.50
N ALA A 105 -4.86 2.42 15.59
CA ALA A 105 -4.29 3.75 15.64
C ALA A 105 -3.16 3.93 14.60
N ASP A 106 -2.28 2.93 14.49
CA ASP A 106 -1.22 2.91 13.47
C ASP A 106 -1.73 2.95 12.04
N ILE A 107 -2.77 2.17 11.76
CA ILE A 107 -3.38 2.12 10.43
C ILE A 107 -3.90 3.51 10.06
N ARG A 108 -4.57 4.20 10.99
CA ARG A 108 -5.06 5.57 10.77
C ARG A 108 -3.92 6.54 10.47
N ASP A 109 -2.86 6.52 11.28
CA ASP A 109 -1.69 7.39 11.06
C ASP A 109 -1.07 7.15 9.66
N LEU A 110 -0.95 5.88 9.25
CA LEU A 110 -0.42 5.52 7.93
C LEU A 110 -1.36 5.92 6.77
N GLU A 111 -2.67 5.80 6.96
CA GLU A 111 -3.67 6.26 5.98
C GLU A 111 -3.62 7.77 5.80
N ASP A 112 -3.45 8.52 6.89
CA ASP A 112 -3.30 9.98 6.86
C ASP A 112 -2.02 10.38 6.09
N TYR A 113 -0.87 9.78 6.40
CA TYR A 113 0.37 10.03 5.66
C TYR A 113 0.24 9.69 4.17
N LYS A 114 -0.37 8.55 3.85
CA LYS A 114 -0.62 8.15 2.46
C LYS A 114 -1.46 9.21 1.74
N LYS A 115 -2.54 9.67 2.38
CA LYS A 115 -3.44 10.66 1.79
C LYS A 115 -2.73 11.99 1.55
N GLU A 116 -1.94 12.47 2.51
CA GLU A 116 -1.14 13.69 2.35
C GLU A 116 -0.15 13.59 1.18
N ILE A 117 0.57 12.47 1.07
CA ILE A 117 1.49 12.21 -0.05
C ILE A 117 0.72 12.19 -1.38
N GLU A 118 -0.43 11.50 -1.45
CA GLU A 118 -1.27 11.43 -2.66
C GLU A 118 -1.83 12.81 -3.06
N GLU A 119 -2.26 13.61 -2.09
CA GLU A 119 -2.77 14.96 -2.33
C GLU A 119 -1.71 15.87 -2.94
N ILE A 120 -0.50 15.89 -2.38
CA ILE A 120 0.60 16.72 -2.89
C ILE A 120 1.02 16.24 -4.29
N MET A 121 1.12 14.92 -4.50
CA MET A 121 1.42 14.35 -5.80
C MET A 121 0.36 14.67 -6.87
N SER A 122 -0.92 14.72 -6.49
CA SER A 122 -2.02 15.01 -7.42
C SER A 122 -2.00 16.47 -7.92
N LYS A 123 -1.65 17.40 -7.02
CA LYS A 123 -1.61 18.84 -7.30
C LYS A 123 -0.43 19.23 -8.21
N LYS A 124 0.60 18.36 -8.34
CA LYS A 124 1.85 18.61 -9.09
C LYS A 124 2.43 20.00 -8.79
N ASP A 125 2.26 20.43 -7.55
CA ASP A 125 2.70 21.74 -7.11
C ASP A 125 4.21 21.63 -6.85
N GLU A 126 5.01 22.06 -7.82
CA GLU A 126 6.46 21.90 -7.81
C GLU A 126 7.12 22.64 -6.63
N ASN A 127 6.40 23.53 -5.96
CA ASN A 127 6.86 24.24 -4.76
C ASN A 127 6.67 23.46 -3.45
N LYS A 128 6.10 22.24 -3.48
CA LYS A 128 5.82 21.41 -2.28
C LYS A 128 6.67 20.15 -2.20
N TRP A 129 7.72 20.04 -3.03
CA TRP A 129 8.59 18.85 -3.00
C TRP A 129 9.33 18.66 -1.67
N ASP A 130 9.70 19.74 -0.98
CA ASP A 130 10.31 19.68 0.36
C ASP A 130 9.34 19.12 1.41
N GLU A 131 8.04 19.42 1.28
CA GLU A 131 6.97 18.89 2.12
C GLU A 131 6.80 17.38 1.89
N VAL A 132 6.84 16.94 0.63
CA VAL A 132 6.82 15.52 0.27
C VAL A 132 8.03 14.81 0.88
N GLU A 133 9.24 15.36 0.75
CA GLU A 133 10.44 14.72 1.28
C GLU A 133 10.39 14.58 2.81
N SER A 134 9.90 15.60 3.52
CA SER A 134 9.66 15.54 4.96
C SER A 134 8.66 14.44 5.34
N LEU A 135 7.53 14.35 4.62
CA LEU A 135 6.52 13.31 4.86
C LEU A 135 7.07 11.90 4.60
N LEU A 136 7.89 11.72 3.56
CA LEU A 136 8.52 10.44 3.27
C LEU A 136 9.47 10.01 4.40
N GLU A 137 10.25 10.93 4.97
CA GLU A 137 11.17 10.59 6.05
C GLU A 137 10.42 10.32 7.37
N GLN A 138 9.38 11.11 7.69
CA GLN A 138 8.51 10.85 8.84
C GLN A 138 7.82 9.48 8.74
N THR A 139 7.27 9.16 7.56
CA THR A 139 6.64 7.85 7.32
C THR A 139 7.65 6.72 7.52
N LYS A 140 8.87 6.88 6.99
CA LYS A 140 9.94 5.90 7.13
C LYS A 140 10.39 5.72 8.58
N GLU A 141 10.49 6.80 9.34
CA GLU A 141 10.81 6.76 10.77
C GLU A 141 9.72 6.03 11.57
N LYS A 142 8.44 6.37 11.35
CA LYS A 142 7.29 5.70 11.96
C LYS A 142 7.28 4.19 11.64
N MET A 143 7.56 3.82 10.39
CA MET A 143 7.68 2.42 9.99
C MET A 143 8.87 1.69 10.61
N ARG A 144 9.92 2.40 11.05
CA ARG A 144 11.10 1.80 11.67
C ARG A 144 10.90 1.51 13.16
N TYR A 145 10.31 2.44 13.90
CA TYR A 145 10.22 2.36 15.37
C TYR A 145 9.27 1.28 15.91
N ARG A 146 8.26 0.88 15.13
CA ARG A 146 7.24 -0.06 15.63
C ARG A 146 7.57 -1.53 15.33
N PHE A 147 8.62 -1.81 14.56
CA PHE A 147 8.90 -3.14 14.00
C PHE A 147 10.37 -3.60 14.05
N THR A 148 11.22 -2.88 14.80
CA THR A 148 12.46 -3.42 15.41
C THR A 148 12.19 -3.82 16.83
#